data_AF-G3AYY2-F1
#
_entry.id   AF-G3AYY2-F1
#
_cell.length_a   1.000
_cell.length_b   1.000
_cell.length_c   1.000
_cell.angle_alpha   90.00
_cell.angle_beta   90.00
_cell.angle_gamma   90.00
#
_symmetry.space_group_name_H-M   'P 1'
#
loop_
_entity.id
_entity.type
_entity.pdbx_description
1 polymer ?
#
loop_
_entity_poly.entity_id
_entity_poly.type
_entity_poly.pdbx_seq_one_letter_code
_entity_poly.pdbx_strand_id
1 'polypeptide(L)'
;MDVAGNKVFYSSNEFSQLDEARKLCCYCLVECDTWDVCEVLDSSYNYVLLIDLPLLQQIRKLPSHISVIVPLMSIPEEFYGSDVTIWIQVTRGSALSGLELQKLSTYPNLKLYVTEISDALRCLLLNCKEVVVQDTQLVPQISTIERNLSKLYQNSQFIITPLNPLADNLSVQVYEQFQKDKIKYQQYEDAIELAIQDLKTQYTDLRVLVIGAGMGNLVDSVFKFCSHITVIEKNPQTIDILRRRNHNDWNSEIDLIFDDVRNVDVGDKYHLVVSEMLGSFGCNELFPEILQRIKPQIMIPEYITSIVAPIYSTIVNHTVFLNNLRNYYRVADYQRVWEYNYPGQNDNEHQSEFQFPVQIDGKVNAFEGLFRADLYGNIGITNMKGPNYCNSWFSMVFPIDEIIVKKGDLLKVRFSRISRNRVWYEWQVNDINYNQSGAFSMEL
;
A
#
# COMPACT_ATOMS: atom_id res chain seq x y z
N MET A 1 11.92 -23.93 29.31
CA MET A 1 11.38 -25.24 28.89
C MET A 1 11.91 -26.31 29.83
N ASP A 2 11.16 -27.38 30.05
CA ASP A 2 11.67 -28.55 30.77
C ASP A 2 12.65 -29.37 29.91
N VAL A 3 13.20 -30.44 30.50
CA VAL A 3 14.17 -31.34 29.86
C VAL A 3 13.58 -32.09 28.66
N ALA A 4 12.25 -32.05 28.47
CA ALA A 4 11.52 -32.65 27.35
C ALA A 4 11.12 -31.62 26.28
N GLY A 5 11.53 -30.35 26.40
CA GLY A 5 11.23 -29.31 25.41
C GLY A 5 9.82 -28.73 25.54
N ASN A 6 9.11 -29.00 26.64
CA ASN A 6 7.79 -28.43 26.88
C ASN A 6 7.89 -27.03 27.51
N LYS A 7 6.95 -26.15 27.16
CA LYS A 7 6.80 -24.83 27.80
C LYS A 7 6.39 -25.03 29.26
N VAL A 8 7.11 -24.40 30.18
CA VAL A 8 6.78 -24.41 31.62
C VAL A 8 6.48 -22.97 32.03
N PHE A 9 5.35 -22.80 32.71
CA PHE A 9 4.85 -21.52 33.20
C PHE A 9 5.18 -21.41 34.69
N TYR A 10 5.50 -20.21 35.16
CA TYR A 10 5.75 -19.95 36.57
C TYR A 10 4.98 -18.73 37.03
N SER A 11 4.30 -18.85 38.17
CA SER A 11 3.78 -17.72 38.91
C SER A 11 4.91 -16.95 39.62
N SER A 12 4.66 -15.72 40.03
CA SER A 12 5.62 -14.86 40.74
C SER A 12 6.21 -15.53 42.00
N ASN A 13 5.40 -16.30 42.71
CA ASN A 13 5.83 -17.06 43.89
C ASN A 13 6.75 -18.24 43.55
N GLU A 14 6.58 -18.88 42.39
CA GLU A 14 7.42 -20.02 41.97
C GLU A 14 8.76 -19.56 41.41
N PHE A 15 8.81 -18.38 40.77
CA PHE A 15 10.04 -17.82 40.21
C PHE A 15 11.08 -17.46 41.29
N SER A 16 10.63 -16.95 42.44
CA SER A 16 11.51 -16.60 43.57
C SER A 16 12.28 -17.80 44.15
N GLN A 17 11.76 -19.02 43.96
CA GLN A 17 12.31 -20.27 44.48
C GLN A 17 13.26 -20.99 43.51
N LEU A 18 13.48 -20.45 42.30
CA LEU A 18 14.40 -21.01 41.32
C LEU A 18 15.87 -20.73 41.67
N ASP A 19 16.77 -21.62 41.25
CA ASP A 19 18.22 -21.46 41.45
C ASP A 19 18.81 -20.29 40.61
N GLU A 20 19.98 -19.82 41.03
CA GLU A 20 20.72 -18.71 40.42
C GLU A 20 21.05 -18.94 38.93
N ALA A 21 21.37 -20.16 38.51
CA ALA A 21 21.70 -20.46 37.12
C ALA A 21 20.48 -20.34 36.20
N ARG A 22 19.29 -20.69 36.71
CA ARG A 22 18.00 -20.49 36.01
C ARG A 22 17.57 -19.03 35.99
N LYS A 23 17.95 -18.24 36.99
CA LYS A 23 17.77 -16.77 37.01
C LYS A 23 18.68 -16.08 36.00
N LEU A 24 19.92 -16.54 35.84
CA LEU A 24 20.93 -15.96 34.93
C LEU A 24 20.55 -16.00 33.44
N CYS A 25 19.74 -16.97 32.98
CA CYS A 25 19.25 -17.00 31.59
C CYS A 25 18.21 -15.91 31.27
N CYS A 26 17.76 -15.12 32.26
CA CYS A 26 16.70 -14.13 32.12
C CYS A 26 17.16 -12.67 32.35
N TYR A 27 18.46 -12.34 32.36
CA TYR A 27 18.92 -11.00 32.76
C TYR A 27 19.49 -10.10 31.66
N CYS A 28 18.85 -8.95 31.47
CA CYS A 28 19.42 -7.57 31.41
C CYS A 28 18.27 -6.58 31.11
N LEU A 29 18.08 -5.41 31.74
CA LEU A 29 18.63 -4.71 32.90
C LEU A 29 17.83 -3.38 33.01
N VAL A 30 17.04 -3.14 34.07
CA VAL A 30 16.89 -1.83 34.73
C VAL A 30 16.50 -2.10 36.19
N GLU A 31 17.31 -1.62 37.14
CA GLU A 31 16.99 -1.55 38.56
C GLU A 31 15.76 -0.67 38.78
N CYS A 32 14.59 -1.28 38.90
CA CYS A 32 13.44 -0.70 39.58
C CYS A 32 12.84 -1.81 40.45
N ASP A 33 12.63 -1.53 41.73
CA ASP A 33 12.16 -2.47 42.76
C ASP A 33 10.69 -2.94 42.57
N THR A 34 10.15 -2.85 41.36
CA THR A 34 8.77 -3.18 41.04
C THR A 34 8.70 -3.78 39.63
N TRP A 35 8.67 -5.10 39.50
CA TRP A 35 8.33 -5.76 38.24
C TRP A 35 7.29 -6.85 38.45
N ASP A 36 6.24 -6.77 37.61
CA ASP A 36 5.32 -7.85 37.27
C ASP A 36 5.64 -8.34 35.84
N VAL A 37 5.98 -9.63 35.73
CA VAL A 37 5.88 -10.57 34.58
C VAL A 37 6.60 -10.26 33.24
N CYS A 38 7.51 -11.17 32.84
CA CYS A 38 7.98 -11.34 31.45
C CYS A 38 7.21 -12.49 30.77
N GLU A 39 6.64 -12.28 29.57
CA GLU A 39 6.03 -13.33 28.74
C GLU A 39 6.78 -13.48 27.40
N VAL A 40 6.91 -14.70 26.88
CA VAL A 40 7.49 -14.96 25.55
C VAL A 40 6.35 -15.29 24.59
N LEU A 41 6.03 -14.36 23.68
CA LEU A 41 4.88 -14.45 22.78
C LEU A 41 5.22 -14.81 21.32
N ASP A 42 6.49 -14.81 20.92
CA ASP A 42 6.90 -15.05 19.53
C ASP A 42 7.81 -16.29 19.38
N SER A 43 7.57 -17.06 18.32
CA SER A 43 8.40 -18.16 17.81
C SER A 43 9.82 -17.75 17.39
N SER A 44 10.08 -16.45 17.22
CA SER A 44 11.36 -15.89 16.75
C SER A 44 12.42 -15.68 17.85
N TYR A 45 12.22 -16.18 19.08
CA TYR A 45 13.11 -15.92 20.23
C TYR A 45 13.21 -14.44 20.65
N ASN A 46 12.19 -13.63 20.33
CA ASN A 46 12.10 -12.25 20.80
C ASN A 46 11.44 -12.20 22.19
N TYR A 47 12.07 -11.54 23.15
CA TYR A 47 11.53 -11.37 24.51
C TYR A 47 10.46 -10.27 24.51
N VAL A 48 9.32 -10.51 25.16
CA VAL A 48 8.27 -9.51 25.33
C VAL A 48 8.18 -9.09 26.79
N LEU A 49 8.39 -7.81 27.06
CA LEU A 49 8.27 -7.24 28.39
C LEU A 49 6.88 -6.60 28.54
N LEU A 50 6.18 -6.92 29.62
CA LEU A 50 4.98 -6.18 30.01
C LEU A 50 5.46 -5.05 30.93
N ILE A 51 5.37 -3.80 30.45
CA ILE A 51 5.93 -2.64 31.16
C ILE A 51 4.83 -1.60 31.37
N ASP A 52 4.70 -1.14 32.61
CA ASP A 52 3.88 0.00 32.99
C ASP A 52 4.38 1.31 32.33
N LEU A 53 3.49 2.29 32.16
CA LEU A 53 3.78 3.52 31.44
C LEU A 53 4.83 4.43 32.12
N PRO A 54 4.73 4.77 33.42
CA PRO A 54 5.79 5.41 34.19
C PRO A 54 7.17 4.74 34.06
N LEU A 55 7.23 3.42 33.96
CA LEU A 55 8.50 2.69 33.82
C LEU A 55 9.04 2.78 32.39
N LEU A 56 8.17 2.70 31.37
CA LEU A 56 8.54 2.89 29.97
C LEU A 56 9.19 4.26 29.72
N GLN A 57 8.66 5.33 30.33
CA GLN A 57 9.20 6.69 30.22
C GLN A 57 10.61 6.86 30.82
N GLN A 58 11.04 5.92 31.66
CA GLN A 58 12.40 5.93 32.23
C GLN A 58 13.41 5.20 31.33
N ILE A 59 12.93 4.41 30.36
CA ILE A 59 13.77 3.62 29.46
C ILE A 59 14.18 4.49 28.27
N ARG A 60 15.41 5.01 28.31
CA ARG A 60 15.95 5.91 27.28
C ARG A 60 16.23 5.23 25.92
N LYS A 61 16.38 3.90 25.87
CA LYS A 61 16.64 3.15 24.64
C LYS A 61 16.33 1.66 24.81
N LEU A 62 15.41 1.12 24.01
CA LEU A 62 15.12 -0.32 23.95
C LEU A 62 15.98 -0.98 22.86
N PRO A 63 16.62 -2.14 23.13
CA PRO A 63 17.26 -2.96 22.10
C PRO A 63 16.24 -3.44 21.06
N SER A 64 16.65 -3.54 19.79
CA SER A 64 15.78 -3.91 18.66
C SER A 64 15.17 -5.33 18.73
N HIS A 65 15.72 -6.21 19.55
CA HIS A 65 15.23 -7.59 19.76
C HIS A 65 14.25 -7.72 20.94
N ILE A 66 13.95 -6.62 21.63
CA ILE A 66 12.99 -6.58 22.73
C ILE A 66 11.71 -5.93 22.25
N SER A 67 10.60 -6.65 22.40
CA SER A 67 9.26 -6.12 22.20
C SER A 67 8.67 -5.71 23.55
N VAL A 68 7.84 -4.67 23.58
CA VAL A 68 7.16 -4.24 24.81
C VAL A 68 5.66 -4.21 24.61
N ILE A 69 4.91 -4.72 25.58
CA ILE A 69 3.46 -4.56 25.67
C ILE A 69 3.16 -3.35 26.55
N VAL A 70 2.43 -2.38 26.00
CA VAL A 70 2.02 -1.15 26.68
C VAL A 70 0.50 -1.04 26.73
N PRO A 71 -0.11 -0.58 27.83
CA PRO A 71 -1.55 -0.34 27.89
C PRO A 71 -2.02 0.67 26.85
N LEU A 72 -3.24 0.49 26.33
CA LEU A 72 -3.92 1.41 25.42
C LEU A 72 -4.37 2.72 26.10
N MET A 73 -3.44 3.45 26.74
CA MET A 73 -3.76 4.73 27.39
C MET A 73 -2.78 5.87 27.09
N SER A 74 -1.58 5.63 26.55
CA SER A 74 -0.74 6.66 25.91
C SER A 74 0.59 6.05 25.46
N ILE A 75 0.92 6.06 24.16
CA ILE A 75 2.32 5.82 23.76
C ILE A 75 3.10 7.12 24.02
N PRO A 76 4.27 7.11 24.68
CA PRO A 76 5.07 8.32 24.84
C PRO A 76 5.54 8.85 23.47
N GLU A 77 5.54 10.17 23.27
CA GLU A 77 5.83 10.79 21.97
C GLU A 77 7.20 10.39 21.40
N GLU A 78 8.18 10.15 22.26
CA GLU A 78 9.55 9.70 21.90
C GLU A 78 9.61 8.33 21.19
N PHE A 79 8.56 7.51 21.28
CA PHE A 79 8.50 6.22 20.60
C PHE A 79 7.84 6.28 19.22
N TYR A 80 7.16 7.38 18.87
CA TYR A 80 6.55 7.55 17.55
C TYR A 80 7.63 7.66 16.46
N GLY A 81 7.55 6.77 15.47
CA GLY A 81 8.53 6.71 14.37
C GLY A 81 9.84 5.98 14.72
N SER A 82 9.94 5.35 15.90
CA SER A 82 11.09 4.53 16.26
C SER A 82 11.01 3.11 15.66
N ASP A 83 12.17 2.47 15.45
CA ASP A 83 12.27 1.06 15.00
C ASP A 83 11.91 0.04 16.10
N VAL A 84 11.42 0.50 17.26
CA VAL A 84 11.07 -0.35 18.39
C VAL A 84 9.72 -1.01 18.14
N THR A 85 9.65 -2.33 18.35
CA THR A 85 8.39 -3.07 18.26
C THR A 85 7.57 -2.87 19.54
N ILE A 86 6.48 -2.11 19.43
CA ILE A 86 5.55 -1.86 20.53
C ILE A 86 4.23 -2.57 20.25
N TRP A 87 3.84 -3.43 21.18
CA TRP A 87 2.54 -4.08 21.22
C TRP A 87 1.61 -3.26 22.10
N ILE A 88 0.45 -2.89 21.56
CA ILE A 88 -0.54 -2.16 22.35
C ILE A 88 -1.53 -3.16 22.95
N GLN A 89 -1.58 -3.20 24.28
CA GLN A 89 -2.53 -4.02 25.02
C GLN A 89 -3.90 -3.37 25.03
N VAL A 90 -4.87 -4.04 24.41
CA VAL A 90 -6.26 -3.60 24.38
C VAL A 90 -7.05 -4.32 25.47
N THR A 91 -7.42 -3.58 26.52
CA THR A 91 -8.16 -4.09 27.70
C THR A 91 -9.57 -3.50 27.82
N ARG A 92 -10.39 -4.07 28.70
CA ARG A 92 -11.74 -3.56 29.00
C ARG A 92 -11.67 -2.18 29.64
N GLY A 93 -12.40 -1.23 29.06
CA GLY A 93 -12.40 0.15 29.55
C GLY A 93 -11.28 1.02 28.98
N SER A 94 -10.51 0.52 28.00
CA SER A 94 -9.61 1.36 27.19
C SER A 94 -10.45 2.41 26.45
N ALA A 95 -10.61 3.58 27.05
CA ALA A 95 -11.34 4.71 26.49
C ALA A 95 -10.31 5.70 25.96
N LEU A 96 -10.09 5.65 24.64
CA LEU A 96 -9.27 6.64 23.96
C LEU A 96 -10.14 7.77 23.43
N SER A 97 -9.62 8.99 23.50
CA SER A 97 -10.19 10.11 22.76
C SER A 97 -10.06 9.86 21.25
N GLY A 98 -10.93 10.52 20.45
CA GLY A 98 -10.87 10.42 18.99
C GLY A 98 -9.51 10.82 18.41
N LEU A 99 -8.81 11.77 19.05
CA LEU A 99 -7.48 12.22 18.65
C LEU A 99 -6.40 11.16 18.90
N GLU A 100 -6.47 10.44 20.01
CA GLU A 100 -5.51 9.38 20.35
C GLU A 100 -5.69 8.16 19.44
N LEU A 101 -6.93 7.80 19.14
CA LEU A 101 -7.22 6.76 18.14
C LEU A 101 -6.67 7.13 16.77
N GLN A 102 -6.79 8.40 16.36
CA GLN A 102 -6.26 8.90 15.10
C GLN A 102 -4.72 8.88 15.08
N LYS A 103 -4.05 9.23 16.18
CA LYS A 103 -2.59 9.12 16.28
C LYS A 103 -2.13 7.67 16.16
N LEU A 104 -2.76 6.76 16.91
CA LEU A 104 -2.40 5.34 16.91
C LEU A 104 -2.70 4.65 15.58
N SER A 105 -3.78 5.02 14.89
CA SER A 105 -4.11 4.45 13.58
C SER A 105 -3.12 4.84 12.49
N THR A 106 -2.42 5.97 12.64
CA THR A 106 -1.33 6.40 11.74
C THR A 106 0.04 5.85 12.11
N TYR A 107 0.14 5.02 13.16
CA TYR A 107 1.42 4.45 13.60
C TYR A 107 1.91 3.37 12.61
N PRO A 108 3.07 3.56 11.94
CA PRO A 108 3.48 2.75 10.79
C PRO A 108 3.76 1.27 11.11
N ASN A 109 3.93 0.91 12.38
CA ASN A 109 4.19 -0.45 12.85
C ASN A 109 3.23 -0.89 13.96
N LEU A 110 1.95 -0.52 13.86
CA LEU A 110 0.97 -0.81 14.92
C LEU A 110 0.80 -2.34 15.08
N LYS A 111 1.09 -2.87 16.27
CA LYS A 111 0.80 -4.26 16.64
C LYS A 111 -0.10 -4.30 17.86
N LEU A 112 -1.07 -5.21 17.88
CA LEU A 112 -2.08 -5.29 18.94
C LEU A 112 -1.95 -6.58 19.73
N TYR A 113 -1.94 -6.47 21.05
CA TYR A 113 -2.12 -7.58 21.98
C TYR A 113 -3.50 -7.47 22.61
N VAL A 114 -4.40 -8.38 22.22
CA VAL A 114 -5.83 -8.30 22.58
C VAL A 114 -6.10 -9.25 23.72
N THR A 115 -6.37 -8.69 24.89
CA THR A 115 -6.81 -9.47 26.04
C THR A 115 -8.33 -9.56 26.10
N GLU A 116 -9.04 -8.53 25.61
CA GLU A 116 -10.51 -8.50 25.55
C GLU A 116 -11.02 -7.65 24.35
N ILE A 117 -12.29 -7.85 23.96
CA ILE A 117 -12.95 -7.04 22.92
C ILE A 117 -13.36 -5.68 23.48
N SER A 118 -12.90 -4.59 22.86
CA SER A 118 -13.29 -3.21 23.20
C SER A 118 -13.69 -2.41 21.96
N ASP A 119 -14.28 -1.23 22.14
CA ASP A 119 -14.56 -0.33 21.01
C ASP A 119 -13.28 0.22 20.36
N ALA A 120 -12.23 0.45 21.15
CA ALA A 120 -10.93 0.86 20.63
C ALA A 120 -10.30 -0.21 19.74
N LEU A 121 -10.51 -1.50 20.04
CA LEU A 121 -10.09 -2.60 19.17
C LEU A 121 -10.64 -2.45 17.75
N ARG A 122 -11.93 -2.06 17.62
CA ARG A 122 -12.58 -1.88 16.32
C ARG A 122 -11.91 -0.80 15.47
N CYS A 123 -11.39 0.25 16.10
CA CYS A 123 -10.70 1.35 15.41
C CYS A 123 -9.27 0.98 15.00
N LEU A 124 -8.59 0.15 15.78
CA LEU A 124 -7.15 -0.13 15.62
C LEU A 124 -6.87 -1.36 14.75
N LEU A 125 -7.78 -2.34 14.71
CA LEU A 125 -7.66 -3.56 13.90
C LEU A 125 -7.39 -3.31 12.41
N LEU A 126 -7.72 -2.11 11.93
CA LEU A 126 -7.70 -1.73 10.54
C LEU A 126 -6.33 -1.34 10.00
N ASN A 127 -5.49 -0.83 10.89
CA ASN A 127 -4.19 -0.28 10.55
C ASN A 127 -3.06 -1.00 11.28
N CYS A 128 -3.38 -2.08 12.01
CA CYS A 128 -2.38 -2.92 12.65
C CYS A 128 -1.78 -3.90 11.65
N LYS A 129 -0.46 -4.11 11.75
CA LYS A 129 0.27 -5.13 10.99
C LYS A 129 0.05 -6.53 11.53
N GLU A 130 -0.20 -6.63 12.83
CA GLU A 130 -0.24 -7.90 13.54
C GLU A 130 -1.18 -7.82 14.75
N VAL A 131 -1.93 -8.89 14.98
CA VAL A 131 -2.83 -9.06 16.12
C VAL A 131 -2.50 -10.37 16.81
N VAL A 132 -2.12 -10.31 18.07
CA VAL A 132 -1.98 -11.47 18.96
C VAL A 132 -3.09 -11.41 19.99
N VAL A 133 -3.72 -12.54 20.24
CA VAL A 133 -4.81 -12.67 21.21
C VAL A 133 -4.34 -13.48 22.40
N GLN A 134 -4.70 -13.03 23.60
CA GLN A 134 -4.39 -13.78 24.81
C GLN A 134 -5.24 -15.07 24.90
N ASP A 135 -6.51 -14.99 24.51
CA ASP A 135 -7.44 -16.11 24.53
C ASP A 135 -7.92 -16.46 23.12
N THR A 136 -7.67 -17.71 22.73
CA THR A 136 -8.13 -18.29 21.44
C THR A 136 -9.65 -18.23 21.25
N GLN A 137 -10.45 -18.15 22.32
CA GLN A 137 -11.91 -17.99 22.23
C GLN A 137 -12.32 -16.61 21.67
N LEU A 138 -11.41 -15.62 21.67
CA LEU A 138 -11.65 -14.30 21.09
C LEU A 138 -11.48 -14.29 19.57
N VAL A 139 -10.75 -15.26 19.00
CA VAL A 139 -10.44 -15.31 17.55
C VAL A 139 -11.70 -15.22 16.68
N PRO A 140 -12.77 -16.02 16.91
CA PRO A 140 -13.97 -15.94 16.06
C PRO A 140 -14.68 -14.58 16.13
N GLN A 141 -14.63 -13.92 17.29
CA GLN A 141 -15.22 -12.60 17.49
C GLN A 141 -14.40 -11.53 16.78
N ILE A 142 -13.07 -11.59 16.86
CA ILE A 142 -12.15 -10.68 16.15
C ILE A 142 -12.30 -10.86 14.65
N SER A 143 -12.28 -12.09 14.13
CA SER A 143 -12.52 -12.34 12.70
C SER A 143 -13.89 -11.85 12.23
N THR A 144 -14.90 -11.88 13.11
CA THR A 144 -16.23 -11.31 12.81
C THR A 144 -16.21 -9.79 12.80
N ILE A 145 -15.51 -9.16 13.74
CA ILE A 145 -15.28 -7.71 13.77
C ILE A 145 -14.50 -7.29 12.53
N GLU A 146 -13.40 -7.95 12.18
CA GLU A 146 -12.63 -7.72 10.95
C GLU A 146 -13.51 -7.86 9.70
N ARG A 147 -14.35 -8.89 9.64
CA ARG A 147 -15.27 -9.09 8.50
C ARG A 147 -16.36 -8.02 8.44
N ASN A 148 -16.91 -7.61 9.58
CA ASN A 148 -17.94 -6.57 9.65
C ASN A 148 -17.36 -5.20 9.38
N LEU A 149 -16.16 -4.92 9.90
CA LEU A 149 -15.38 -3.77 9.52
C LEU A 149 -15.12 -3.85 8.03
N SER A 150 -14.63 -4.96 7.46
CA SER A 150 -14.44 -5.18 5.99
C SER A 150 -15.67 -4.86 5.17
N LYS A 151 -16.87 -5.18 5.68
CA LYS A 151 -18.15 -4.79 5.08
C LYS A 151 -18.49 -3.31 5.29
N LEU A 152 -18.14 -2.72 6.43
CA LEU A 152 -18.20 -1.28 6.68
C LEU A 152 -17.19 -0.53 5.79
N TYR A 153 -16.01 -1.08 5.48
CA TYR A 153 -15.02 -0.53 4.52
C TYR A 153 -15.56 -0.45 3.10
N GLN A 154 -16.42 -1.38 2.71
CA GLN A 154 -17.15 -1.24 1.46
C GLN A 154 -18.14 -0.07 1.50
N ASN A 155 -18.43 0.50 2.67
CA ASN A 155 -19.42 1.55 2.89
C ASN A 155 -18.87 2.89 3.44
N SER A 156 -17.65 2.97 3.95
CA SER A 156 -17.10 4.17 4.61
C SER A 156 -15.98 4.86 3.82
N GLN A 157 -15.90 6.17 4.04
CA GLN A 157 -14.99 7.14 3.42
C GLN A 157 -13.57 7.02 3.98
N PHE A 158 -12.91 5.86 3.84
CA PHE A 158 -11.57 5.67 4.38
C PHE A 158 -10.48 6.39 3.59
N ILE A 159 -9.54 7.00 4.31
CA ILE A 159 -8.29 7.57 3.80
C ILE A 159 -7.27 6.43 3.78
N ILE A 160 -6.67 6.16 2.62
CA ILE A 160 -5.63 5.13 2.44
C ILE A 160 -4.35 5.83 1.97
N THR A 161 -3.19 5.46 2.49
CA THR A 161 -1.92 5.95 1.95
C THR A 161 -1.64 5.27 0.60
N PRO A 162 -1.26 6.01 -0.46
CA PRO A 162 -0.87 5.40 -1.73
C PRO A 162 0.20 4.32 -1.53
N LEU A 163 0.05 3.20 -2.23
CA LEU A 163 0.98 2.08 -2.15
C LEU A 163 2.32 2.45 -2.82
N ASN A 164 3.40 1.80 -2.39
CA ASN A 164 4.69 1.84 -3.08
C ASN A 164 5.21 0.41 -3.33
N PRO A 165 4.65 -0.34 -4.31
CA PRO A 165 5.05 -1.72 -4.57
C PRO A 165 6.51 -1.89 -5.02
N LEU A 166 7.17 -0.81 -5.44
CA LEU A 166 8.59 -0.83 -5.77
C LEU A 166 9.45 -0.98 -4.50
N ALA A 167 9.15 -0.20 -3.46
CA ALA A 167 9.87 -0.25 -2.18
C ALA A 167 9.37 -1.38 -1.27
N ASP A 168 8.05 -1.62 -1.25
CA ASP A 168 7.41 -2.55 -0.32
C ASP A 168 6.95 -3.84 -1.00
N ASN A 169 7.01 -4.94 -0.25
CA ASN A 169 6.43 -6.21 -0.70
C ASN A 169 4.96 -6.28 -0.30
N LEU A 170 4.07 -6.28 -1.30
CA LEU A 170 2.62 -6.38 -1.08
C LEU A 170 2.24 -7.76 -0.53
N SER A 171 1.27 -7.77 0.39
CA SER A 171 0.72 -9.01 0.95
C SER A 171 -0.12 -9.78 -0.06
N VAL A 172 -0.21 -11.11 0.09
CA VAL A 172 -1.09 -11.96 -0.71
C VAL A 172 -2.55 -11.47 -0.66
N GLN A 173 -3.02 -11.01 0.50
CA GLN A 173 -4.37 -10.47 0.66
C GLN A 173 -4.61 -9.21 -0.19
N VAL A 174 -3.59 -8.37 -0.39
CA VAL A 174 -3.69 -7.19 -1.27
C VAL A 174 -3.87 -7.64 -2.72
N TYR A 175 -3.08 -8.60 -3.19
CA TYR A 175 -3.26 -9.15 -4.54
C TYR A 175 -4.64 -9.79 -4.73
N GLU A 176 -5.16 -10.53 -3.75
CA GLU A 176 -6.50 -11.11 -3.80
C GLU A 176 -7.60 -10.04 -3.96
N GLN A 177 -7.42 -8.84 -3.41
CA GLN A 177 -8.35 -7.74 -3.64
C GLN A 177 -8.25 -7.21 -5.07
N PHE A 178 -7.03 -7.00 -5.58
CA PHE A 178 -6.82 -6.56 -6.96
C PHE A 178 -7.45 -7.51 -7.97
N GLN A 179 -7.40 -8.82 -7.71
CA GLN A 179 -7.97 -9.87 -8.56
C GLN A 179 -9.50 -9.85 -8.69
N LYS A 180 -10.21 -9.16 -7.79
CA LYS A 180 -11.68 -9.10 -7.83
C LYS A 180 -12.21 -8.20 -8.94
N ASP A 181 -11.36 -7.34 -9.50
CA ASP A 181 -11.74 -6.41 -10.55
C ASP A 181 -11.77 -7.09 -11.92
N LYS A 182 -12.94 -7.65 -12.26
CA LYS A 182 -13.14 -8.37 -13.52
C LYS A 182 -12.98 -7.48 -14.75
N ILE A 183 -13.36 -6.20 -14.67
CA ILE A 183 -13.26 -5.28 -15.80
C ILE A 183 -11.80 -5.05 -16.15
N LYS A 184 -10.96 -4.83 -15.14
CA LYS A 184 -9.51 -4.67 -15.33
C LYS A 184 -8.92 -5.84 -16.14
N TYR A 185 -9.07 -7.06 -15.65
CA TYR A 185 -8.45 -8.22 -16.32
C TYR A 185 -9.09 -8.56 -17.66
N GLN A 186 -10.39 -8.32 -17.84
CA GLN A 186 -11.01 -8.50 -19.16
C GLN A 186 -10.42 -7.53 -20.19
N GLN A 187 -10.28 -6.25 -19.84
CA GLN A 187 -9.69 -5.25 -20.75
C GLN A 187 -8.22 -5.56 -21.06
N TYR A 188 -7.46 -6.04 -20.08
CA TYR A 188 -6.09 -6.52 -20.34
C TYR A 188 -6.08 -7.73 -21.27
N GLU A 189 -6.95 -8.72 -21.05
CA GLU A 189 -7.04 -9.89 -21.91
C GLU A 189 -7.39 -9.53 -23.35
N ASP A 190 -8.40 -8.69 -23.56
CA ASP A 190 -8.82 -8.24 -24.88
C ASP A 190 -7.69 -7.47 -25.60
N ALA A 191 -6.96 -6.61 -24.86
CA ALA A 191 -5.84 -5.86 -25.40
C ALA A 191 -4.65 -6.77 -25.76
N ILE A 192 -4.34 -7.75 -24.90
CA ILE A 192 -3.29 -8.74 -25.12
C ILE A 192 -3.62 -9.60 -26.33
N GLU A 193 -4.86 -10.08 -26.45
CA GLU A 193 -5.31 -10.86 -27.60
C GLU A 193 -5.12 -10.08 -28.90
N LEU A 194 -5.63 -8.84 -28.94
CA LEU A 194 -5.55 -7.98 -30.12
C LEU A 194 -4.09 -7.69 -30.51
N ALA A 195 -3.23 -7.35 -29.54
CA ALA A 195 -1.80 -7.12 -29.79
C ALA A 195 -1.07 -8.35 -30.31
N ILE A 196 -1.37 -9.53 -29.73
CA ILE A 196 -0.76 -10.80 -30.17
C ILE A 196 -1.23 -11.17 -31.58
N GLN A 197 -2.51 -10.96 -31.91
CA GLN A 197 -3.04 -11.20 -33.26
C GLN A 197 -2.32 -10.34 -34.30
N ASP A 198 -2.13 -9.05 -34.02
CA ASP A 198 -1.41 -8.14 -34.92
C ASP A 198 0.06 -8.54 -35.08
N LEU A 199 0.76 -8.87 -33.98
CA LEU A 199 2.16 -9.26 -34.03
C LEU A 199 2.39 -10.61 -34.73
N LYS A 200 1.46 -11.56 -34.62
CA LYS A 200 1.54 -12.86 -35.33
C LYS A 200 1.48 -12.72 -36.85
N THR A 201 0.96 -11.61 -37.38
CA THR A 201 1.01 -11.34 -38.83
C THR A 201 2.44 -11.01 -39.31
N GLN A 202 3.32 -10.62 -38.38
CA GLN A 202 4.68 -10.15 -38.67
C GLN A 202 5.76 -11.14 -38.18
N TYR A 203 5.48 -11.88 -37.10
CA TYR A 203 6.46 -12.74 -36.45
C TYR A 203 5.92 -14.16 -36.24
N THR A 204 6.70 -15.15 -36.68
CA THR A 204 6.42 -16.57 -36.42
C THR A 204 6.90 -17.03 -35.05
N ASP A 205 7.99 -16.44 -34.53
CA ASP A 205 8.54 -16.68 -33.19
C ASP A 205 8.23 -15.46 -32.29
N LEU A 206 6.95 -15.33 -31.92
CA LEU A 206 6.48 -14.24 -31.07
C LEU A 206 6.91 -14.47 -29.62
N ARG A 207 7.61 -13.49 -29.05
CA ARG A 207 8.10 -13.49 -27.66
C ARG A 207 7.46 -12.38 -26.85
N VAL A 208 6.90 -12.73 -25.70
CA VAL A 208 6.18 -11.82 -24.80
C VAL A 208 6.88 -11.76 -23.44
N LEU A 209 7.00 -10.55 -22.88
CA LEU A 209 7.48 -10.32 -21.53
C LEU A 209 6.34 -9.80 -20.65
N VAL A 210 6.13 -10.41 -19.49
CA VAL A 210 5.25 -9.89 -18.44
C VAL A 210 6.08 -9.38 -17.28
N ILE A 211 5.90 -8.11 -16.90
CA ILE A 211 6.65 -7.46 -15.81
C ILE A 211 5.71 -7.14 -14.66
N GLY A 212 6.10 -7.53 -13.44
CA GLY A 212 5.27 -7.35 -12.25
C GLY A 212 4.06 -8.27 -12.28
N ALA A 213 4.28 -9.56 -12.49
CA ALA A 213 3.19 -10.53 -12.69
C ALA A 213 2.31 -10.76 -11.45
N GLY A 214 2.72 -10.33 -10.26
CA GLY A 214 2.04 -10.58 -9.00
C GLY A 214 1.79 -12.08 -8.82
N MET A 215 0.52 -12.48 -8.71
CA MET A 215 0.12 -13.89 -8.60
C MET A 215 -0.17 -14.56 -9.95
N GLY A 216 0.10 -13.91 -11.08
CA GLY A 216 0.10 -14.52 -12.42
C GLY A 216 -1.15 -14.29 -13.28
N ASN A 217 -2.06 -13.40 -12.93
CA ASN A 217 -3.32 -13.21 -13.67
C ASN A 217 -3.11 -12.73 -15.11
N LEU A 218 -2.18 -11.80 -15.33
CA LEU A 218 -1.84 -11.38 -16.69
C LEU A 218 -1.11 -12.48 -17.47
N VAL A 219 -0.36 -13.32 -16.77
CA VAL A 219 0.31 -14.49 -17.37
C VAL A 219 -0.74 -15.44 -17.92
N ASP A 220 -1.87 -15.65 -17.22
CA ASP A 220 -2.98 -16.46 -17.73
C ASP A 220 -3.52 -15.92 -19.06
N SER A 221 -3.72 -14.60 -19.16
CA SER A 221 -4.22 -13.96 -20.38
C SER A 221 -3.21 -14.09 -21.53
N VAL A 222 -1.91 -13.93 -21.27
CA VAL A 222 -0.88 -14.10 -22.31
C VAL A 222 -0.77 -15.57 -22.75
N PHE A 223 -0.79 -16.52 -21.81
CA PHE A 223 -0.61 -17.96 -22.06
C PHE A 223 -1.70 -18.56 -22.95
N LYS A 224 -2.90 -17.97 -22.96
CA LYS A 224 -3.97 -18.35 -23.91
C LYS A 224 -3.58 -18.18 -25.38
N PHE A 225 -2.69 -17.23 -25.67
CA PHE A 225 -2.43 -16.77 -27.04
C PHE A 225 -0.97 -16.87 -27.47
N CYS A 226 -0.02 -17.08 -26.57
CA CYS A 226 1.42 -17.17 -26.87
C CYS A 226 2.11 -18.27 -26.03
N SER A 227 3.17 -18.87 -26.59
CA SER A 227 3.95 -19.92 -25.91
C SER A 227 5.32 -19.44 -25.39
N HIS A 228 5.97 -18.48 -26.07
CA HIS A 228 7.28 -17.98 -25.64
C HIS A 228 7.10 -16.78 -24.71
N ILE A 229 6.92 -17.08 -23.42
CA ILE A 229 6.63 -16.10 -22.38
C ILE A 229 7.74 -16.09 -21.33
N THR A 230 8.27 -14.90 -21.06
CA THR A 230 9.11 -14.64 -19.88
C THR A 230 8.34 -13.79 -18.89
N VAL A 231 8.51 -14.06 -17.61
CA VAL A 231 7.87 -13.34 -16.51
C VAL A 231 8.94 -12.83 -15.54
N ILE A 232 8.86 -11.55 -15.18
CA ILE A 232 9.70 -10.93 -14.16
C ILE A 232 8.83 -10.50 -12.98
N GLU A 233 9.17 -10.95 -11.77
CA GLU A 233 8.50 -10.56 -10.53
C GLU A 233 9.49 -10.48 -9.38
N LYS A 234 9.52 -9.36 -8.64
CA LYS A 234 10.47 -9.15 -7.55
C LYS A 234 9.95 -9.60 -6.19
N ASN A 235 8.64 -9.62 -6.00
CA ASN A 235 8.04 -9.82 -4.69
C ASN A 235 8.24 -11.29 -4.23
N PRO A 236 9.02 -11.54 -3.16
CA PRO A 236 9.28 -12.89 -2.68
C PRO A 236 8.00 -13.65 -2.27
N GLN A 237 6.94 -12.93 -1.90
CA GLN A 237 5.68 -13.54 -1.47
C GLN A 237 4.90 -14.24 -2.60
N THR A 238 5.20 -13.93 -3.86
CA THR A 238 4.52 -14.53 -5.02
C THR A 238 5.32 -15.65 -5.69
N ILE A 239 6.61 -15.81 -5.35
CA ILE A 239 7.53 -16.77 -5.99
C ILE A 239 6.97 -18.19 -5.98
N ASP A 240 6.60 -18.70 -4.81
CA ASP A 240 6.09 -20.07 -4.68
C ASP A 240 4.72 -20.25 -5.32
N ILE A 241 3.94 -19.17 -5.47
CA ILE A 241 2.68 -19.18 -6.21
C ILE A 241 3.01 -19.34 -7.69
N LEU A 242 3.83 -18.45 -8.26
CA LEU A 242 4.20 -18.47 -9.68
C LEU A 242 4.88 -19.79 -10.10
N ARG A 243 5.76 -20.36 -9.27
CA ARG A 243 6.35 -21.69 -9.53
C ARG A 243 5.31 -22.80 -9.62
N ARG A 244 4.37 -22.83 -8.67
CA ARG A 244 3.28 -23.82 -8.68
C ARG A 244 2.36 -23.64 -9.89
N ARG A 245 2.03 -22.39 -10.24
CA ARG A 245 1.23 -22.09 -11.42
C ARG A 245 1.94 -22.47 -12.71
N ASN A 246 3.24 -22.24 -12.82
CA ASN A 246 4.01 -22.70 -13.97
C ASN A 246 3.95 -24.22 -14.12
N HIS A 247 4.12 -24.95 -13.02
CA HIS A 247 4.02 -26.41 -13.04
C HIS A 247 2.60 -26.93 -13.35
N ASN A 248 1.56 -26.36 -12.73
CA ASN A 248 0.20 -26.91 -12.77
C ASN A 248 -0.67 -26.35 -13.90
N ASP A 249 -0.48 -25.08 -14.24
CA ASP A 249 -1.40 -24.30 -15.10
C ASP A 249 -0.73 -23.92 -16.43
N TRP A 250 0.59 -23.74 -16.47
CA TRP A 250 1.33 -23.24 -17.63
C TRP A 250 2.36 -24.23 -18.22
N ASN A 251 2.11 -25.54 -18.05
CA ASN A 251 2.89 -26.64 -18.65
C ASN A 251 4.41 -26.62 -18.40
N SER A 252 4.88 -25.90 -17.39
CA SER A 252 6.30 -25.62 -17.13
C SER A 252 7.01 -24.91 -18.30
N GLU A 253 6.27 -24.16 -19.12
CA GLU A 253 6.81 -23.49 -20.31
C GLU A 253 7.21 -22.02 -20.05
N ILE A 254 6.79 -21.43 -18.93
CA ILE A 254 7.10 -20.03 -18.61
C ILE A 254 8.52 -19.90 -18.06
N ASP A 255 9.30 -18.99 -18.64
CA ASP A 255 10.60 -18.57 -18.12
C ASP A 255 10.40 -17.57 -16.97
N LEU A 256 10.64 -18.01 -15.73
CA LEU A 256 10.40 -17.22 -14.52
C LEU A 256 11.71 -16.60 -14.01
N ILE A 257 11.74 -15.27 -13.91
CA ILE A 257 12.84 -14.49 -13.37
C ILE A 257 12.37 -13.78 -12.10
N PHE A 258 13.01 -14.08 -10.97
CA PHE A 258 12.67 -13.51 -9.67
C PHE A 258 13.68 -12.43 -9.25
N ASP A 259 13.55 -11.24 -9.81
CA ASP A 259 14.40 -10.09 -9.52
C ASP A 259 13.62 -8.79 -9.78
N ASP A 260 14.15 -7.67 -9.29
CA ASP A 260 13.73 -6.36 -9.74
C ASP A 260 14.04 -6.24 -11.23
N VAL A 261 13.03 -5.92 -12.04
CA VAL A 261 13.22 -5.75 -13.49
C VAL A 261 14.39 -4.83 -13.78
N ARG A 262 14.65 -3.82 -12.92
CA ARG A 262 15.76 -2.86 -13.04
C ARG A 262 17.14 -3.51 -13.10
N ASN A 263 17.29 -4.69 -12.50
CA ASN A 263 18.54 -5.46 -12.50
C ASN A 263 18.63 -6.44 -13.68
N VAL A 264 17.53 -6.66 -14.40
CA VAL A 264 17.46 -7.62 -15.50
C VAL A 264 17.80 -6.93 -16.83
N ASP A 265 18.73 -7.50 -17.59
CA ASP A 265 18.95 -7.13 -18.99
C ASP A 265 17.86 -7.75 -19.87
N VAL A 266 16.88 -6.91 -20.21
CA VAL A 266 15.74 -7.31 -21.02
C VAL A 266 16.12 -7.43 -22.51
N GLY A 267 17.07 -6.62 -22.97
CA GLY A 267 17.45 -6.51 -24.39
C GLY A 267 16.29 -6.19 -25.35
N ASP A 268 16.53 -6.36 -26.65
CA ASP A 268 15.57 -6.08 -27.73
C ASP A 268 14.86 -7.35 -28.24
N LYS A 269 14.75 -8.40 -27.42
CA LYS A 269 14.29 -9.73 -27.85
C LYS A 269 12.77 -9.96 -27.74
N TYR A 270 12.03 -9.05 -27.12
CA TYR A 270 10.59 -9.17 -26.89
C TYR A 270 9.81 -8.25 -27.82
N HIS A 271 8.76 -8.78 -28.44
CA HIS A 271 7.93 -8.03 -29.37
C HIS A 271 6.78 -7.33 -28.64
N LEU A 272 6.28 -7.95 -27.57
CA LEU A 272 5.24 -7.43 -26.69
C LEU A 272 5.74 -7.44 -25.24
N VAL A 273 5.57 -6.31 -24.55
CA VAL A 273 5.72 -6.24 -23.09
C VAL A 273 4.37 -5.89 -22.47
N VAL A 274 3.97 -6.63 -21.43
CA VAL A 274 2.73 -6.40 -20.68
C VAL A 274 3.07 -6.13 -19.23
N SER A 275 2.47 -5.11 -18.65
CA SER A 275 2.66 -4.76 -17.23
C SER A 275 1.41 -4.10 -16.66
N GLU A 276 1.24 -4.21 -15.33
CA GLU A 276 0.22 -3.50 -14.58
C GLU A 276 0.89 -2.98 -13.30
N MET A 277 1.55 -1.83 -13.43
CA MET A 277 2.22 -1.12 -12.33
C MET A 277 1.62 0.28 -12.18
N LEU A 278 0.32 0.39 -12.43
CA LEU A 278 -0.39 1.68 -12.44
C LEU A 278 -0.88 2.00 -11.04
N GLY A 279 -0.64 3.23 -10.59
CA GLY A 279 -1.28 3.76 -9.40
C GLY A 279 -2.59 4.50 -9.69
N SER A 280 -3.26 4.97 -8.64
CA SER A 280 -4.50 5.76 -8.73
C SER A 280 -4.41 7.06 -9.56
N PHE A 281 -3.20 7.56 -9.78
CA PHE A 281 -2.89 8.72 -10.62
C PHE A 281 -2.03 8.32 -11.83
N GLY A 282 -2.01 7.02 -12.16
CA GLY A 282 -1.29 6.41 -13.28
C GLY A 282 0.19 6.24 -12.97
N CYS A 283 0.91 7.36 -12.82
CA CYS A 283 2.36 7.38 -12.68
C CYS A 283 2.89 7.26 -11.23
N ASN A 284 2.00 7.21 -10.23
CA ASN A 284 2.35 7.25 -8.80
C ASN A 284 2.79 5.90 -8.21
N GLU A 285 3.07 4.91 -9.05
CA GLU A 285 3.74 3.66 -8.66
C GLU A 285 5.03 3.44 -9.49
N LEU A 286 5.60 4.54 -9.99
CA LEU A 286 6.93 4.62 -10.61
C LEU A 286 7.08 3.84 -11.93
N PHE A 287 5.95 3.48 -12.55
CA PHE A 287 5.89 2.90 -13.89
C PHE A 287 6.80 3.62 -14.91
N PRO A 288 6.85 4.98 -14.98
CA PRO A 288 7.70 5.66 -15.95
C PRO A 288 9.19 5.39 -15.78
N GLU A 289 9.71 5.45 -14.56
CA GLU A 289 11.11 5.18 -14.26
C GLU A 289 11.51 3.74 -14.57
N ILE A 290 10.58 2.80 -14.34
CA ILE A 290 10.83 1.37 -14.47
C ILE A 290 10.85 0.93 -15.95
N LEU A 291 9.88 1.39 -16.74
CA LEU A 291 9.60 0.79 -18.06
C LEU A 291 10.14 1.58 -19.25
N GLN A 292 10.43 2.88 -19.14
CA GLN A 292 10.92 3.71 -20.26
C GLN A 292 12.19 3.18 -20.96
N ARG A 293 12.96 2.34 -20.27
CA ARG A 293 14.20 1.73 -20.78
C ARG A 293 13.97 0.49 -21.63
N ILE A 294 12.76 -0.05 -21.62
CA ILE A 294 12.37 -1.27 -22.33
C ILE A 294 11.59 -0.84 -23.58
N LYS A 295 12.06 -1.26 -24.77
CA LYS A 295 11.54 -0.79 -26.06
C LYS A 295 11.09 -1.95 -26.95
N PRO A 296 9.99 -2.66 -26.61
CA PRO A 296 9.39 -3.65 -27.51
C PRO A 296 8.79 -2.96 -28.74
N GLN A 297 8.20 -3.74 -29.65
CA GLN A 297 7.35 -3.18 -30.70
C GLN A 297 6.01 -2.67 -30.14
N ILE A 298 5.42 -3.41 -29.20
CA ILE A 298 4.18 -3.04 -28.51
C ILE A 298 4.41 -3.13 -27.00
N MET A 299 3.94 -2.12 -26.25
CA MET A 299 3.86 -2.18 -24.80
C MET A 299 2.40 -2.00 -24.38
N ILE A 300 1.94 -2.80 -23.42
CA ILE A 300 0.63 -2.66 -22.78
C ILE A 300 0.87 -2.30 -21.30
N PRO A 301 0.38 -1.14 -20.83
CA PRO A 301 -0.32 -0.09 -21.58
C PRO A 301 0.57 0.68 -22.57
N GLU A 302 -0.01 1.14 -23.69
CA GLU A 302 0.69 1.94 -24.70
C GLU A 302 0.71 3.43 -24.36
N TYR A 303 -0.29 3.88 -23.59
CA TYR A 303 -0.45 5.29 -23.30
C TYR A 303 -1.15 5.52 -21.97
N ILE A 304 -0.62 6.41 -21.14
CA ILE A 304 -1.16 6.72 -19.82
C ILE A 304 -1.32 8.24 -19.68
N THR A 305 -2.43 8.68 -19.08
CA THR A 305 -2.68 10.08 -18.74
C THR A 305 -3.11 10.22 -17.30
N SER A 306 -2.43 11.11 -16.56
CA SER A 306 -2.88 11.60 -15.25
C SER A 306 -3.87 12.74 -15.43
N ILE A 307 -4.96 12.75 -14.66
CA ILE A 307 -6.10 13.67 -14.84
C ILE A 307 -6.47 14.27 -13.48
N VAL A 308 -6.71 15.59 -13.40
CA VAL A 308 -7.15 16.24 -12.15
C VAL A 308 -8.39 17.10 -12.32
N ALA A 309 -9.16 17.24 -11.25
CA ALA A 309 -10.18 18.29 -11.12
C ALA A 309 -10.26 18.84 -9.69
N PRO A 310 -10.55 20.14 -9.53
CA PRO A 310 -10.82 20.72 -8.22
C PRO A 310 -12.16 20.24 -7.68
N ILE A 311 -12.16 19.81 -6.42
CA ILE A 311 -13.31 19.28 -5.72
C ILE A 311 -13.47 19.90 -4.33
N TYR A 312 -14.68 19.78 -3.80
CA TYR A 312 -14.94 19.84 -2.39
C TYR A 312 -15.36 18.46 -1.88
N SER A 313 -14.75 18.02 -0.79
CA SER A 313 -15.12 16.80 -0.06
C SER A 313 -15.29 17.11 1.43
N THR A 314 -16.09 16.34 2.14
CA THR A 314 -16.17 16.44 3.61
C THR A 314 -14.95 15.83 4.31
N ILE A 315 -14.07 15.18 3.56
CA ILE A 315 -12.88 14.51 4.07
C ILE A 315 -11.75 15.54 4.19
N VAL A 316 -11.15 15.61 5.39
CA VAL A 316 -10.04 16.50 5.69
C VAL A 316 -8.79 15.66 5.91
N ASN A 317 -7.74 15.97 5.14
CA ASN A 317 -6.39 15.42 5.35
C ASN A 317 -5.36 16.49 4.96
N HIS A 318 -4.13 16.35 5.44
CA HIS A 318 -3.04 17.29 5.12
C HIS A 318 -2.02 16.71 4.15
N THR A 319 -2.06 15.41 3.90
CA THR A 319 -1.19 14.70 2.97
C THR A 319 -1.99 14.07 1.83
N VAL A 320 -1.32 13.70 0.75
CA VAL A 320 -1.95 12.96 -0.34
C VAL A 320 -2.48 11.62 0.14
N PHE A 321 -3.68 11.24 -0.31
CA PHE A 321 -4.33 10.01 0.10
C PHE A 321 -5.18 9.40 -1.02
N LEU A 322 -5.55 8.14 -0.91
CA LEU A 322 -6.53 7.48 -1.75
C LEU A 322 -7.88 7.42 -1.05
N ASN A 323 -8.95 7.68 -1.78
CA ASN A 323 -10.31 7.59 -1.26
C ASN A 323 -11.34 7.25 -2.33
N ASN A 324 -12.31 6.40 -1.97
CA ASN A 324 -13.51 6.22 -2.76
C ASN A 324 -14.48 7.38 -2.49
N LEU A 325 -14.31 8.48 -3.24
CA LEU A 325 -15.08 9.70 -3.06
C LEU A 325 -16.59 9.45 -3.31
N ARG A 326 -17.39 9.74 -2.26
CA ARG A 326 -18.87 9.59 -2.26
C ARG A 326 -19.60 10.90 -2.01
N ASN A 327 -19.19 11.63 -0.97
CA ASN A 327 -19.81 12.90 -0.57
C ASN A 327 -18.91 14.05 -0.98
N TYR A 328 -18.89 14.33 -2.27
CA TYR A 328 -18.07 15.37 -2.86
C TYR A 328 -18.79 16.02 -4.04
N TYR A 329 -18.35 17.22 -4.41
CA TYR A 329 -18.75 17.83 -5.67
C TYR A 329 -17.53 18.42 -6.37
N ARG A 330 -17.59 18.40 -7.69
CA ARG A 330 -16.56 18.96 -8.56
C ARG A 330 -16.92 20.41 -8.90
N VAL A 331 -15.94 21.32 -8.86
CA VAL A 331 -16.20 22.75 -9.15
C VAL A 331 -15.80 23.18 -10.56
N ALA A 332 -14.97 22.39 -11.25
CA ALA A 332 -14.56 22.63 -12.63
C ALA A 332 -14.30 21.30 -13.36
N ASP A 333 -14.26 21.30 -14.68
CA ASP A 333 -14.02 20.07 -15.44
C ASP A 333 -12.61 19.50 -15.25
N TYR A 334 -12.49 18.20 -15.51
CA TYR A 334 -11.22 17.49 -15.50
C TYR A 334 -10.25 18.05 -16.55
N GLN A 335 -8.98 18.13 -16.19
CA GLN A 335 -7.89 18.46 -17.11
C GLN A 335 -6.81 17.39 -17.06
N ARG A 336 -6.22 17.10 -18.23
CA ARG A 336 -5.08 16.18 -18.38
C ARG A 336 -3.82 16.89 -17.86
N VAL A 337 -3.02 16.20 -17.07
CA VAL A 337 -1.86 16.77 -16.38
C VAL A 337 -0.56 16.33 -17.02
N TRP A 338 -0.35 15.01 -17.09
CA TRP A 338 0.85 14.38 -17.62
C TRP A 338 0.47 13.19 -18.47
N GLU A 339 1.30 12.94 -19.46
CA GLU A 339 1.06 12.01 -20.55
C GLU A 339 2.33 11.20 -20.78
N TYR A 340 2.19 9.88 -20.84
CA TYR A 340 3.30 8.96 -21.03
C TYR A 340 2.98 7.99 -22.16
N ASN A 341 3.92 7.87 -23.12
CA ASN A 341 3.79 7.01 -24.29
C ASN A 341 4.78 5.84 -24.20
N TYR A 342 4.33 4.63 -24.51
CA TYR A 342 5.13 3.42 -24.49
C TYR A 342 4.89 2.56 -25.74
N PRO A 343 5.94 1.97 -26.31
CA PRO A 343 7.36 2.17 -26.00
C PRO A 343 7.81 3.60 -26.34
N GLY A 344 8.65 4.22 -25.51
CA GLY A 344 9.04 5.61 -25.74
C GLY A 344 9.96 6.17 -24.65
N GLN A 345 10.56 7.32 -24.94
CA GLN A 345 11.20 8.14 -23.91
C GLN A 345 10.19 9.17 -23.42
N ASN A 346 9.95 9.16 -22.12
CA ASN A 346 9.10 10.14 -21.45
C ASN A 346 9.98 11.04 -20.59
N ASP A 347 9.54 12.28 -20.39
CA ASP A 347 10.10 13.09 -19.31
C ASP A 347 9.54 12.57 -18.00
N ASN A 348 10.37 12.39 -16.97
CA ASN A 348 9.92 11.96 -15.65
C ASN A 348 9.79 13.15 -14.70
N GLU A 349 10.38 14.31 -15.04
CA GLU A 349 10.11 15.57 -14.35
C GLU A 349 9.09 16.36 -15.16
N HIS A 350 8.02 16.80 -14.52
CA HIS A 350 6.99 17.57 -15.21
C HIS A 350 6.57 18.75 -14.37
N GLN A 351 6.23 19.85 -15.04
CA GLN A 351 5.51 20.95 -14.46
C GLN A 351 4.42 21.39 -15.43
N SER A 352 3.19 21.41 -14.93
CA SER A 352 2.02 21.79 -15.72
C SER A 352 1.25 22.87 -14.97
N GLU A 353 0.87 23.93 -15.69
CA GLU A 353 0.06 25.03 -15.17
C GLU A 353 -1.32 25.01 -15.80
N PHE A 354 -2.34 25.20 -14.97
CA PHE A 354 -3.74 25.10 -15.33
C PHE A 354 -4.50 26.33 -14.83
N GLN A 355 -5.56 26.63 -15.58
CA GLN A 355 -6.61 27.50 -15.10
C GLN A 355 -7.90 26.70 -15.12
N PHE A 356 -8.52 26.55 -13.95
CA PHE A 356 -9.82 25.87 -13.83
C PHE A 356 -10.93 26.93 -13.76
N PRO A 357 -11.77 27.06 -14.80
CA PRO A 357 -12.94 27.92 -14.75
C PRO A 357 -13.98 27.31 -13.82
N VAL A 358 -14.29 28.01 -12.74
CA VAL A 358 -15.25 27.57 -11.73
C VAL A 358 -16.66 27.60 -12.32
N GLN A 359 -17.35 26.47 -12.26
CA GLN A 359 -18.67 26.27 -12.88
C GLN A 359 -19.84 26.50 -11.92
N ILE A 360 -19.58 26.46 -10.61
CA ILE A 360 -20.57 26.58 -9.53
C ILE A 360 -20.04 27.43 -8.39
N ASP A 361 -20.93 28.11 -7.67
CA ASP A 361 -20.59 28.73 -6.39
C ASP A 361 -20.36 27.63 -5.35
N GLY A 362 -19.36 27.80 -4.48
CA GLY A 362 -19.10 26.81 -3.44
C GLY A 362 -17.73 26.95 -2.79
N LYS A 363 -17.18 25.80 -2.42
CA LYS A 363 -15.88 25.66 -1.77
C LYS A 363 -15.01 24.70 -2.58
N VAL A 364 -13.70 24.76 -2.35
CA VAL A 364 -12.71 23.78 -2.85
C VAL A 364 -11.78 23.48 -1.70
N ASN A 365 -11.49 22.20 -1.47
CA ASN A 365 -10.53 21.79 -0.44
C ASN A 365 -9.62 20.63 -0.88
N ALA A 366 -9.73 20.17 -2.13
CA ALA A 366 -8.82 19.21 -2.70
C ALA A 366 -8.87 19.19 -4.24
N PHE A 367 -7.93 18.47 -4.85
CA PHE A 367 -8.05 17.98 -6.21
C PHE A 367 -8.26 16.47 -6.20
N GLU A 368 -9.22 16.01 -7.01
CA GLU A 368 -9.36 14.61 -7.37
C GLU A 368 -8.39 14.29 -8.51
N GLY A 369 -7.48 13.37 -8.26
CA GLY A 369 -6.53 12.78 -9.20
C GLY A 369 -6.99 11.40 -9.65
N LEU A 370 -7.01 11.23 -10.97
CA LEU A 370 -7.44 10.04 -11.68
C LEU A 370 -6.42 9.70 -12.77
N PHE A 371 -6.62 8.57 -13.43
CA PHE A 371 -5.88 8.20 -14.62
C PHE A 371 -6.77 7.60 -15.71
N ARG A 372 -6.25 7.64 -16.93
CA ARG A 372 -6.68 6.79 -18.04
C ARG A 372 -5.44 6.09 -18.60
N ALA A 373 -5.55 4.80 -18.88
CA ALA A 373 -4.55 4.06 -19.64
C ALA A 373 -5.20 3.45 -20.87
N ASP A 374 -4.69 3.78 -22.04
CA ASP A 374 -5.01 3.05 -23.26
C ASP A 374 -4.07 1.84 -23.29
N LEU A 375 -4.67 0.65 -23.36
CA LEU A 375 -3.96 -0.61 -23.24
C LEU A 375 -3.37 -1.00 -24.58
N TYR A 376 -4.22 -1.14 -25.60
CA TYR A 376 -3.84 -1.34 -26.98
C TYR A 376 -5.03 -1.03 -27.91
N GLY A 377 -4.80 -0.29 -28.99
CA GLY A 377 -5.83 0.03 -29.97
C GLY A 377 -6.97 0.87 -29.38
N ASN A 378 -8.20 0.35 -29.36
CA ASN A 378 -9.36 1.04 -28.78
C ASN A 378 -9.70 0.58 -27.35
N ILE A 379 -8.87 -0.27 -26.75
CA ILE A 379 -9.11 -0.89 -25.45
C ILE A 379 -8.34 -0.09 -24.39
N GLY A 380 -9.02 0.26 -23.30
CA GLY A 380 -8.42 1.05 -22.23
C GLY A 380 -9.11 0.85 -20.89
N ILE A 381 -8.48 1.34 -19.83
CA ILE A 381 -8.96 1.29 -18.45
C ILE A 381 -8.84 2.67 -17.80
N THR A 382 -9.66 2.91 -16.78
CA THR A 382 -9.64 4.15 -16.01
C THR A 382 -10.20 3.93 -14.61
N ASN A 383 -9.83 4.78 -13.65
CA ASN A 383 -10.51 4.89 -12.37
C ASN A 383 -11.54 6.03 -12.33
N MET A 384 -11.78 6.71 -13.46
CA MET A 384 -12.88 7.65 -13.61
C MET A 384 -14.20 6.89 -13.78
N LYS A 385 -15.22 7.21 -12.98
CA LYS A 385 -16.54 6.55 -13.06
C LYS A 385 -17.14 6.72 -14.46
N GLY A 386 -17.49 5.60 -15.10
CA GLY A 386 -18.00 5.58 -16.47
C GLY A 386 -17.66 4.27 -17.19
N PRO A 387 -17.68 4.26 -18.54
CA PRO A 387 -17.18 3.14 -19.33
C PRO A 387 -15.73 2.81 -18.95
N ASN A 388 -15.38 1.52 -18.92
CA ASN A 388 -14.05 1.01 -18.59
C ASN A 388 -13.55 1.35 -17.18
N TYR A 389 -14.45 1.77 -16.29
CA TYR A 389 -14.14 2.03 -14.89
C TYR A 389 -13.72 0.75 -14.17
N CYS A 390 -12.58 0.82 -13.49
CA CYS A 390 -11.99 -0.25 -12.71
C CYS A 390 -12.07 0.09 -11.22
N ASN A 391 -12.51 -0.86 -10.40
CA ASN A 391 -12.63 -0.70 -8.94
C ASN A 391 -11.32 -0.96 -8.19
N SER A 392 -10.26 -1.38 -8.87
CA SER A 392 -8.93 -1.63 -8.28
C SER A 392 -8.29 -0.36 -7.74
N TRP A 393 -8.68 0.80 -8.25
CA TRP A 393 -8.09 2.09 -7.90
C TRP A 393 -9.14 3.05 -7.39
N PHE A 394 -8.91 3.57 -6.20
CA PHE A 394 -9.62 4.75 -5.71
C PHE A 394 -9.01 6.03 -6.30
N SER A 395 -9.70 7.15 -6.13
CA SER A 395 -9.15 8.45 -6.53
C SER A 395 -7.98 8.81 -5.62
N MET A 396 -6.90 9.35 -6.21
CA MET A 396 -5.84 10.00 -5.44
C MET A 396 -6.31 11.42 -5.12
N VAL A 397 -6.16 11.88 -3.90
CA VAL A 397 -6.69 13.17 -3.44
C VAL A 397 -5.53 14.05 -3.00
N PHE A 398 -5.44 15.23 -3.57
CA PHE A 398 -4.42 16.25 -3.26
C PHE A 398 -5.09 17.36 -2.42
N PRO A 399 -4.95 17.35 -1.08
CA PRO A 399 -5.63 18.31 -0.23
C PRO A 399 -5.11 19.74 -0.42
N ILE A 400 -5.98 20.72 -0.21
CA ILE A 400 -5.61 22.14 -0.11
C ILE A 400 -6.39 22.77 1.05
N ASP A 401 -5.98 23.98 1.44
CA ASP A 401 -6.78 24.78 2.35
C ASP A 401 -8.12 25.14 1.69
N GLU A 402 -9.18 25.26 2.50
CA GLU A 402 -10.51 25.56 1.96
C GLU A 402 -10.54 26.94 1.30
N ILE A 403 -10.92 26.99 0.02
CA ILE A 403 -11.09 28.22 -0.76
C ILE A 403 -12.57 28.38 -1.09
N ILE A 404 -13.15 29.54 -0.79
CA ILE A 404 -14.49 29.90 -1.24
C ILE A 404 -14.38 30.42 -2.68
N VAL A 405 -15.21 29.89 -3.57
CA VAL A 405 -15.21 30.21 -5.00
C VAL A 405 -16.60 30.58 -5.48
N LYS A 406 -16.66 31.44 -6.50
CA LYS A 406 -17.86 31.79 -7.25
C LYS A 406 -17.75 31.30 -8.69
N LYS A 407 -18.91 31.00 -9.29
CA LYS A 407 -19.00 30.70 -10.72
C LYS A 407 -18.37 31.83 -11.53
N GLY A 408 -17.44 31.47 -12.41
CA GLY A 408 -16.68 32.42 -13.23
C GLY A 408 -15.30 32.75 -12.66
N ASP A 409 -15.00 32.39 -11.41
CA ASP A 409 -13.63 32.49 -10.87
C ASP A 409 -12.68 31.58 -11.67
N LEU A 410 -11.40 31.95 -11.68
CA LEU A 410 -10.32 31.16 -12.27
C LEU A 410 -9.36 30.70 -11.19
N LEU A 411 -9.34 29.40 -10.91
CA LEU A 411 -8.33 28.81 -10.02
C LEU A 411 -7.04 28.57 -10.79
N LYS A 412 -5.97 29.27 -10.40
CA LYS A 412 -4.64 29.07 -10.97
C LYS A 412 -3.93 27.98 -10.19
N VAL A 413 -3.53 26.94 -10.92
CA VAL A 413 -2.99 25.72 -10.33
C VAL A 413 -1.72 25.31 -11.05
N ARG A 414 -0.70 24.91 -10.32
CA ARG A 414 0.50 24.28 -10.87
C ARG A 414 0.65 22.91 -10.22
N PHE A 415 0.85 21.86 -11.03
CA PHE A 415 1.29 20.55 -10.56
C PHE A 415 2.69 20.27 -11.07
N SER A 416 3.56 19.83 -10.17
CA SER A 416 4.92 19.41 -10.47
C SER A 416 5.13 17.96 -10.05
N ARG A 417 5.70 17.15 -10.94
CA ARG A 417 6.26 15.83 -10.63
C ARG A 417 7.77 15.98 -10.63
N ILE A 418 8.42 15.64 -9.52
CA ILE A 418 9.87 15.73 -9.39
C ILE A 418 10.40 14.30 -9.25
N SER A 419 11.42 13.95 -10.02
CA SER A 419 11.96 12.59 -10.12
C SER A 419 13.49 12.62 -10.01
N ARG A 420 14.00 12.22 -8.83
CA ARG A 420 15.44 12.20 -8.52
C ARG A 420 15.85 10.85 -7.95
N ASN A 421 16.38 10.80 -6.72
CA ASN A 421 16.55 9.57 -5.94
C ASN A 421 15.24 9.07 -5.32
N ARG A 422 14.21 9.91 -5.37
CA ARG A 422 12.82 9.66 -4.96
C ARG A 422 11.92 10.46 -5.88
N VAL A 423 10.65 10.09 -5.95
CA VAL A 423 9.64 10.78 -6.75
C VAL A 423 8.58 11.38 -5.83
N TRP A 424 8.18 12.62 -6.09
CA TRP A 424 7.08 13.24 -5.37
C TRP A 424 6.32 14.24 -6.23
N TYR A 425 5.17 14.66 -5.70
CA TYR A 425 4.33 15.67 -6.32
C TYR A 425 4.30 16.92 -5.47
N GLU A 426 4.46 18.08 -6.10
CA GLU A 426 4.18 19.38 -5.51
C GLU A 426 2.99 19.99 -6.25
N TRP A 427 2.09 20.64 -5.53
CA TRP A 427 1.01 21.40 -6.16
C TRP A 427 0.91 22.79 -5.54
N GLN A 428 0.57 23.76 -6.36
CA GLN A 428 0.40 25.15 -5.97
C GLN A 428 -0.98 25.63 -6.39
N VAL A 429 -1.68 26.34 -5.50
CA VAL A 429 -2.99 26.95 -5.79
C VAL A 429 -2.99 28.39 -5.30
N ASN A 430 -3.30 29.34 -6.19
CA ASN A 430 -3.32 30.77 -5.87
C ASN A 430 -2.09 31.21 -5.05
N ASP A 431 -0.91 30.78 -5.50
CA ASP A 431 0.41 31.04 -4.90
C ASP A 431 0.75 30.26 -3.60
N ILE A 432 -0.18 29.51 -3.02
CA ILE A 432 0.08 28.63 -1.86
C ILE A 432 0.64 27.28 -2.34
N ASN A 433 1.77 26.84 -1.78
CA ASN A 433 2.44 25.61 -2.17
C ASN A 433 2.21 24.48 -1.17
N TYR A 434 2.07 23.27 -1.69
CA TYR A 434 1.82 22.05 -0.93
C TYR A 434 2.87 20.98 -1.24
N ASN A 435 3.21 20.17 -0.23
CA ASN A 435 4.24 19.12 -0.26
C ASN A 435 5.62 19.58 -0.77
N GLN A 436 6.00 20.84 -0.48
CA GLN A 436 7.31 21.36 -0.87
C GLN A 436 8.44 20.46 -0.35
N SER A 437 9.43 20.21 -1.21
CA SER A 437 10.57 19.32 -0.92
C SER A 437 10.19 17.87 -0.65
N GLY A 438 8.97 17.44 -0.98
CA GLY A 438 8.55 16.04 -0.96
C GLY A 438 8.56 15.42 0.43
N ALA A 439 7.85 16.02 1.39
CA ALA A 439 7.63 15.39 2.70
C ALA A 439 6.89 14.04 2.54
N PHE A 440 5.99 13.97 1.55
CA PHE A 440 5.44 12.73 1.03
C PHE A 440 6.11 12.41 -0.31
N SER A 441 6.85 11.30 -0.37
CA SER A 441 7.59 10.84 -1.54
C SER A 441 7.57 9.32 -1.67
N MET A 442 7.85 8.84 -2.89
CA MET A 442 8.01 7.44 -3.24
C MET A 442 9.49 7.19 -3.49
N GLU A 443 10.07 6.19 -2.83
CA GLU A 443 11.46 5.80 -3.02
C GLU A 443 11.65 5.05 -4.34
N LEU A 444 12.71 5.39 -5.08
CA LEU A 444 13.11 4.72 -6.33
C LEU A 444 14.01 3.53 -6.03
#